data_AF-A0A6A6TQF2-F1
#
_entry.id   AF-A0A6A6TQF2-F1
#
_cell.length_a   1.000
_cell.length_b   1.000
_cell.length_c   1.000
_cell.angle_alpha   90.00
_cell.angle_beta   90.00
_cell.angle_gamma   90.00
#
_symmetry.space_group_name_H-M   'P 1'
#
loop_
_entity.id
_entity.type
_entity.pdbx_description
1 polymer ?
#
loop_
_entity_poly.entity_id
_entity_poly.type
_entity_poly.pdbx_seq_one_letter_code
_entity_poly.pdbx_strand_id
1 'polypeptide(L)'
;MPPKLGPLMTHIANIVDAGTLRKGNNLISLGIRTQTRDWVRPAFVTGSQASRSRAAMGENLDLLPETTVKVEIAEVEHPSDLDHRPHFTGTVYLQDGKTMTIHIPKAKNLAEYQAAGQGLGQDY
;
A
#
# COMPACT_ATOMS: atom_id res chain seq x y z
N MET A 1 31.38 -18.85 19.88
CA MET A 1 31.03 -18.85 18.44
C MET A 1 29.55 -18.50 18.33
N PRO A 2 29.15 -17.43 17.61
CA PRO A 2 27.73 -17.18 17.38
C PRO A 2 27.15 -18.23 16.40
N PRO A 3 25.87 -18.62 16.54
CA PRO A 3 25.26 -19.62 15.67
C PRO A 3 25.07 -19.06 14.25
N LYS A 4 25.34 -19.91 13.26
CA LYS A 4 25.06 -19.64 11.84
C LYS A 4 23.54 -19.55 11.65
N LEU A 5 23.05 -18.38 11.26
CA LEU A 5 21.67 -18.20 10.81
C LEU A 5 21.50 -18.94 9.47
N GLY A 6 20.59 -19.91 9.45
CA GLY A 6 20.19 -20.63 8.24
C GLY A 6 19.49 -19.72 7.21
N PRO A 7 19.14 -20.26 6.03
CA PRO A 7 18.60 -19.47 4.93
C PRO A 7 17.29 -18.80 5.33
N LEU A 8 17.18 -17.49 5.05
CA LEU A 8 16.00 -16.64 5.26
C LEU A 8 14.82 -17.19 4.45
N MET A 9 14.05 -18.10 5.05
CA MET A 9 12.78 -18.58 4.51
C MET A 9 11.73 -17.48 4.61
N THR A 10 11.35 -16.99 3.43
CA THR A 10 10.01 -16.53 3.00
C THR A 10 9.18 -15.73 4.01
N HIS A 11 9.03 -14.42 3.73
CA HIS A 11 8.11 -13.51 4.42
C HIS A 11 6.70 -14.12 4.54
N ILE A 12 6.27 -14.48 5.75
CA ILE A 12 4.86 -14.77 6.00
C ILE A 12 4.14 -13.42 6.05
N ALA A 13 3.48 -13.09 4.94
CA ALA A 13 2.45 -12.08 4.91
C ALA A 13 1.12 -12.77 4.61
N ASN A 14 0.23 -12.85 5.60
CA ASN A 14 -1.16 -13.18 5.31
C ASN A 14 -1.82 -11.95 4.69
N ILE A 15 -2.50 -12.14 3.57
CA ILE A 15 -3.14 -11.07 2.81
C ILE A 15 -4.62 -11.43 2.68
N VAL A 16 -5.48 -10.48 3.00
CA VAL A 16 -6.91 -10.56 2.72
C VAL A 16 -7.21 -9.78 1.46
N ASP A 17 -7.97 -10.38 0.55
CA ASP A 17 -8.44 -9.71 -0.66
C ASP A 17 -9.36 -8.54 -0.31
N ALA A 18 -9.02 -7.35 -0.82
CA ALA A 18 -9.85 -6.15 -0.74
C ALA A 18 -10.55 -5.85 -2.08
N GLY A 19 -10.41 -6.76 -3.05
CA GLY A 19 -11.04 -6.72 -4.35
C GLY A 19 -10.13 -6.17 -5.44
N THR A 20 -10.73 -5.82 -6.57
CA THR A 20 -10.00 -5.33 -7.75
C THR A 20 -10.39 -3.91 -8.11
N LEU A 21 -9.43 -3.21 -8.69
CA LEU A 21 -9.57 -1.88 -9.29
C LEU A 21 -9.19 -1.97 -10.76
N ARG A 22 -9.70 -1.02 -11.56
CA ARG A 22 -9.41 -0.96 -13.00
C ARG A 22 -8.74 0.37 -13.31
N LYS A 23 -7.58 0.32 -13.94
CA LYS A 23 -6.89 1.47 -14.53
C LYS A 23 -6.69 1.21 -16.01
N GLY A 24 -7.39 1.98 -16.85
CA GLY A 24 -7.48 1.67 -18.28
C GLY A 24 -7.97 0.24 -18.53
N ASN A 25 -7.16 -0.55 -19.23
CA ASN A 25 -7.45 -1.97 -19.50
C ASN A 25 -6.88 -2.93 -18.44
N ASN A 26 -6.10 -2.41 -17.48
CA ASN A 26 -5.43 -3.23 -16.47
C ASN A 26 -6.31 -3.42 -15.23
N LEU A 27 -6.39 -4.68 -14.80
CA LEU A 27 -6.99 -5.06 -13.51
C LEU A 27 -5.89 -5.11 -12.46
N ILE A 28 -6.10 -4.38 -11.37
CA ILE A 28 -5.17 -4.27 -10.25
C ILE A 28 -5.82 -4.96 -9.06
N SER A 29 -5.15 -5.97 -8.52
CA SER A 29 -5.59 -6.65 -7.30
C SER A 29 -5.20 -5.83 -6.07
N LEU A 30 -6.13 -5.62 -5.14
CA LEU A 30 -5.87 -4.93 -3.89
C LEU A 30 -5.92 -5.93 -2.74
N GLY A 31 -4.86 -5.99 -1.94
CA GLY A 31 -4.78 -6.82 -0.74
C GLY A 31 -4.51 -5.98 0.51
N ILE A 32 -4.95 -6.46 1.66
CA ILE A 32 -4.58 -5.92 2.98
C ILE A 32 -3.70 -6.93 3.69
N ARG A 33 -2.49 -6.53 4.10
CA ARG A 33 -1.65 -7.38 4.95
C ARG A 33 -2.28 -7.47 6.34
N THR A 34 -2.59 -8.70 6.75
CA THR A 34 -3.12 -9.02 8.06
C THR A 34 -2.07 -9.61 8.98
N GLN A 35 -0.89 -9.94 8.47
CA GLN A 35 0.22 -10.43 9.26
C GLN A 35 1.54 -10.07 8.59
N THR A 36 2.56 -9.83 9.40
CA THR A 36 3.97 -9.90 9.02
C THR A 36 4.70 -10.85 9.97
N ARG A 37 6.03 -10.92 9.88
CA ARG A 37 6.83 -11.63 10.89
C ARG A 37 6.63 -11.04 12.29
N ASP A 38 6.46 -9.73 12.38
CA ASP A 38 6.60 -8.99 13.63
C ASP A 38 5.22 -8.56 14.22
N TRP A 39 4.13 -8.68 13.47
CA TRP A 39 2.79 -8.34 13.95
C TRP A 39 1.64 -9.09 13.26
N VAL A 40 0.51 -9.20 13.95
CA VAL A 40 -0.76 -9.74 13.44
C VAL A 40 -1.85 -8.68 13.60
N ARG A 41 -2.62 -8.43 12.55
CA ARG A 41 -3.75 -7.50 12.54
C ARG A 41 -4.94 -8.10 13.27
N PRO A 42 -5.60 -7.36 14.17
CA PRO A 42 -6.90 -7.78 14.68
C PRO A 42 -7.93 -7.84 13.55
N ALA A 43 -8.73 -8.91 13.48
CA ALA A 43 -9.66 -9.17 12.38
C ALA A 43 -10.69 -8.03 12.16
N PHE A 44 -11.14 -7.37 13.24
CA PHE A 44 -12.08 -6.25 13.15
C PHE A 44 -11.51 -5.03 12.41
N VAL A 45 -10.19 -4.84 12.41
CA VAL A 45 -9.51 -3.76 11.68
C VAL A 45 -9.48 -4.07 10.19
N THR A 46 -9.27 -5.33 9.81
CA THR A 46 -9.11 -5.77 8.42
C THR A 46 -10.32 -5.42 7.54
N GLY A 47 -11.54 -5.66 8.02
CA GLY A 47 -12.76 -5.39 7.24
C GLY A 47 -12.95 -3.90 6.94
N SER A 48 -12.86 -3.05 7.97
CA SER A 48 -13.01 -1.59 7.81
C SER A 48 -11.88 -0.98 6.99
N GLN A 49 -10.66 -1.51 7.11
CA GLN A 49 -9.50 -1.06 6.35
C GLN A 49 -9.58 -1.44 4.87
N ALA A 50 -10.09 -2.62 4.53
CA ALA A 50 -10.29 -3.03 3.14
C ALA A 50 -11.19 -2.04 2.39
N SER A 51 -12.35 -1.70 2.97
CA SER A 51 -13.29 -0.74 2.35
C SER A 51 -12.68 0.65 2.21
N ARG A 52 -12.00 1.16 3.25
CA ARG A 52 -11.39 2.51 3.23
C ARG A 52 -10.21 2.60 2.26
N SER A 53 -9.35 1.59 2.24
CA SER A 53 -8.19 1.57 1.35
C SER A 53 -8.62 1.44 -0.12
N ARG A 54 -9.68 0.66 -0.38
CA ARG A 54 -10.26 0.56 -1.73
C ARG A 54 -10.81 1.89 -2.21
N ALA A 55 -11.56 2.60 -1.36
CA ALA A 55 -12.08 3.92 -1.69
C ALA A 55 -10.95 4.92 -1.97
N ALA A 56 -9.96 4.99 -1.08
CA ALA A 56 -8.81 5.88 -1.24
C ALA A 56 -8.01 5.57 -2.53
N MET A 57 -7.76 4.29 -2.82
CA MET A 57 -7.05 3.93 -4.05
C MET A 57 -7.88 4.21 -5.31
N GLY A 58 -9.20 4.01 -5.27
CA GLY A 58 -10.08 4.34 -6.39
C GLY A 58 -10.01 5.81 -6.79
N GLU A 59 -9.87 6.71 -5.82
CA GLU A 59 -9.70 8.16 -6.05
C GLU A 59 -8.28 8.56 -6.47
N ASN A 60 -7.30 7.68 -6.29
CA ASN A 60 -5.87 7.99 -6.49
C ASN A 60 -5.21 7.01 -7.47
N LEU A 61 -5.97 6.40 -8.38
CA LEU A 61 -5.44 5.45 -9.37
C LEU A 61 -4.33 6.05 -10.25
N ASP A 62 -4.35 7.36 -10.44
CA ASP A 62 -3.34 8.08 -11.23
C ASP A 62 -1.94 8.00 -10.62
N LEU A 63 -1.82 7.76 -9.30
CA LEU A 63 -0.53 7.56 -8.63
C LEU A 63 0.15 6.23 -9.01
N LEU A 64 -0.61 5.25 -9.50
CA LEU A 64 -0.08 3.93 -9.82
C LEU A 64 0.58 3.92 -11.20
N PRO A 65 1.78 3.34 -11.39
CA PRO A 65 2.30 3.07 -12.72
C PRO A 65 1.33 2.22 -13.55
N GLU A 66 1.27 2.42 -14.87
CA GLU A 66 0.41 1.62 -15.77
C GLU A 66 0.73 0.12 -15.69
N THR A 67 1.97 -0.23 -15.36
CA THR A 67 2.45 -1.61 -15.22
C THR A 67 2.09 -2.24 -13.86
N THR A 68 1.27 -1.58 -13.04
CA THR A 68 0.83 -2.12 -11.75
C THR A 68 -0.07 -3.33 -11.94
N VAL A 69 0.22 -4.41 -11.21
CA VAL A 69 -0.62 -5.63 -11.18
C VAL A 69 -1.28 -5.86 -9.83
N LYS A 70 -0.65 -5.40 -8.75
CA LYS A 70 -1.14 -5.62 -7.38
C LYS A 70 -0.71 -4.48 -6.48
N VAL A 71 -1.56 -4.13 -5.53
CA VAL A 71 -1.20 -3.28 -4.39
C VAL A 71 -1.53 -4.01 -3.10
N GLU A 72 -0.59 -4.02 -2.16
CA GLU A 72 -0.80 -4.56 -0.81
C GLU A 72 -0.67 -3.46 0.23
N ILE A 73 -1.75 -3.17 0.94
CA ILE A 73 -1.76 -2.18 2.01
C ILE A 73 -1.18 -2.82 3.27
N ALA A 74 -0.08 -2.24 3.75
CA ALA A 74 0.64 -2.76 4.92
C ALA A 74 0.17 -2.09 6.21
N GLU A 75 -0.20 -0.80 6.15
CA GLU A 75 -0.41 0.02 7.34
C GLU A 75 -1.85 0.53 7.45
N VAL A 76 -2.30 0.75 8.68
CA VAL A 76 -3.54 1.48 8.94
C VAL A 76 -3.38 2.93 8.47
N GLU A 77 -4.49 3.65 8.38
CA GLU A 77 -4.41 5.10 8.17
C GLU A 77 -3.63 5.76 9.31
N HIS A 78 -2.57 6.49 8.97
CA HIS A 78 -1.75 7.23 9.92
C HIS A 78 -1.15 8.47 9.25
N PRO A 79 -0.83 9.52 10.03
CA PRO A 79 0.14 10.52 9.62
C PRO A 79 1.57 9.99 9.83
N SER A 80 2.53 10.46 9.04
CA SER A 80 3.95 10.22 9.26
C SER A 80 4.66 11.55 9.60
N ASP A 81 5.89 11.48 10.11
CA ASP A 81 6.68 12.67 10.45
C ASP A 81 7.01 13.55 9.23
N LEU A 82 6.94 12.97 8.03
CA LEU A 82 7.22 13.65 6.76
C LEU A 82 5.93 13.99 6.00
N ASP A 83 4.86 13.22 6.19
CA ASP A 83 3.52 13.51 5.68
C ASP A 83 2.49 13.45 6.81
N HIS A 84 2.23 14.61 7.40
CA HIS A 84 1.29 14.75 8.52
C HIS A 84 -0.17 14.50 8.10
N ARG A 85 -0.44 14.30 6.79
CA ARG A 85 -1.79 14.02 6.31
C ARG A 85 -2.11 12.54 6.51
N PRO A 86 -3.35 12.18 6.87
CA PRO A 86 -3.75 10.79 6.95
C PRO A 86 -3.61 10.09 5.59
N HIS A 87 -2.80 9.04 5.55
CA HIS A 87 -2.60 8.21 4.36
C HIS A 87 -2.53 6.73 4.71
N PHE A 88 -2.66 5.89 3.69
CA PHE A 88 -2.34 4.47 3.76
C PHE A 88 -1.00 4.21 3.11
N THR A 89 -0.18 3.37 3.71
CA THR A 89 1.07 2.91 3.09
C THR A 89 0.87 1.52 2.51
N GLY A 90 1.30 1.35 1.25
CA GLY A 90 1.23 0.07 0.56
C GLY A 90 2.47 -0.24 -0.26
N THR A 91 2.58 -1.51 -0.65
CA THR A 91 3.55 -1.98 -1.66
C THR A 91 2.83 -2.17 -2.98
N VAL A 92 3.29 -1.49 -4.02
CA VAL A 92 2.88 -1.69 -5.41
C VAL A 92 3.79 -2.73 -6.04
N TYR A 93 3.20 -3.69 -6.74
CA TYR A 93 3.89 -4.72 -7.50
C TYR A 93 3.68 -4.46 -8.99
N LEU A 94 4.77 -4.42 -9.74
CA LEU A 94 4.77 -4.16 -11.18
C LEU A 94 4.90 -5.47 -11.97
N GLN A 95 4.52 -5.43 -13.25
CA GLN A 95 4.59 -6.58 -14.16
C GLN A 95 6.00 -7.16 -14.31
N ASP A 96 7.05 -6.35 -14.18
CA ASP A 96 8.45 -6.78 -14.30
C ASP A 96 9.00 -7.40 -12.99
N GLY A 97 8.15 -7.56 -11.97
CA GLY A 97 8.51 -8.12 -10.68
C GLY A 97 9.11 -7.11 -9.71
N LYS A 98 9.27 -5.84 -10.09
CA LYS A 98 9.71 -4.79 -9.17
C LYS A 98 8.60 -4.41 -8.20
N THR A 99 9.01 -3.86 -7.06
CA THR A 99 8.11 -3.33 -6.04
C THR A 99 8.50 -1.90 -5.67
N MET A 100 7.50 -1.08 -5.40
CA MET A 100 7.70 0.26 -4.83
C MET A 100 6.74 0.51 -3.68
N THR A 101 7.13 1.38 -2.76
CA THR A 101 6.25 1.85 -1.68
C THR A 101 5.40 3.01 -2.20
N ILE A 102 4.13 3.06 -1.79
CA ILE A 102 3.22 4.16 -2.11
C ILE A 102 2.55 4.67 -0.85
N HIS A 103 2.44 5.99 -0.73
CA HIS A 103 1.53 6.65 0.21
C HIS A 103 0.27 7.03 -0.55
N ILE A 104 -0.86 6.49 -0.10
CA ILE A 104 -2.17 6.69 -0.72
C ILE A 104 -2.94 7.65 0.17
N PRO A 105 -3.20 8.89 -0.28
CA PRO A 105 -3.91 9.87 0.52
C PRO A 105 -5.30 9.35 0.89
N LYS A 106 -5.72 9.62 2.13
CA LYS A 106 -7.13 9.45 2.48
C LYS A 106 -7.94 10.50 1.74
N ALA A 107 -8.54 10.10 0.62
CA ALA A 107 -9.64 10.75 -0.11
C ALA A 107 -10.09 12.15 0.37
N LYS A 108 -9.76 13.19 -0.43
CA LYS A 108 -10.70 14.28 -0.77
C LYS A 108 -10.31 15.16 -1.97
N ASN A 109 -9.04 15.22 -2.40
CA ASN A 109 -8.65 15.81 -3.70
C ASN A 109 -7.17 15.53 -4.01
N LEU A 110 -6.88 14.86 -5.14
CA LEU A 110 -5.52 14.72 -5.67
C LEU A 110 -4.84 16.10 -5.87
N ALA A 111 -5.63 17.12 -6.22
CA ALA A 111 -5.17 18.51 -6.36
C ALA A 111 -4.70 19.13 -5.03
N GLU A 112 -5.37 18.86 -3.91
CA GLU A 112 -4.91 19.28 -2.58
C GLU A 112 -3.65 18.51 -2.17
N TYR A 113 -3.55 17.23 -2.55
CA TYR A 113 -2.36 16.43 -2.33
C TYR A 113 -1.13 16.99 -3.08
N GLN A 114 -1.30 17.31 -4.36
CA GLN A 114 -0.25 17.88 -5.22
C GLN A 114 0.12 19.31 -4.80
N ALA A 115 -0.86 20.14 -4.41
CA ALA A 115 -0.62 21.50 -3.93
C ALA A 115 0.13 21.54 -2.59
N ALA A 116 -0.13 20.57 -1.70
CA ALA A 116 0.61 20.41 -0.45
C ALA A 116 1.94 19.65 -0.63
N GLY A 117 2.15 18.99 -1.78
CA GLY A 117 3.26 18.09 -2.07
C GLY A 117 4.45 18.70 -2.83
N GLN A 118 4.50 20.02 -3.08
CA GLN A 118 5.67 20.69 -3.68
C GLN A 118 6.98 20.60 -2.84
N GLY A 119 7.04 19.72 -1.84
CA GLY A 119 8.22 19.47 -1.01
C GLY A 119 8.76 18.05 -1.00
N LEU A 120 8.11 17.05 -1.62
CA LEU A 120 8.65 15.69 -1.66
C LEU A 120 9.00 15.33 -3.09
N GLY A 121 10.24 15.66 -3.41
CA GLY A 121 10.91 15.30 -4.65
C GLY A 121 10.82 13.81 -4.93
N GLN A 122 10.91 13.51 -6.21
CA GLN A 122 11.28 12.20 -6.70
C GLN A 122 12.55 11.75 -5.97
N ASP A 123 12.43 10.78 -5.07
CA ASP A 123 13.57 9.99 -4.66
C ASP A 123 13.10 8.53 -4.55
N TYR A 124 13.86 7.70 -5.28
CA TYR A 124 13.86 6.23 -5.43
C TYR A 124 13.01 5.61 -6.53
#